data_AF-A0A1C7DUY1-F1
#
_entry.id   AF-A0A1C7DUY1-F1
#
_cell.length_a   1.000
_cell.length_b   1.000
_cell.length_c   1.000
_cell.angle_alpha   90.00
_cell.angle_beta   90.00
_cell.angle_gamma   90.00
#
_symmetry.space_group_name_H-M   'P 1'
#
loop_
_entity.id
_entity.type
_entity.pdbx_description
1 polymer ?
#
loop_
_entity_poly.entity_id
_entity_poly.type
_entity_poly.pdbx_seq_one_letter_code
_entity_poly.pdbx_strand_id
1 'polypeptide(L)'
;MNQETVNRAGEKVLGIIGIVFNILAMALIGFAMASYSRAPEFRQSIEDAIRADPTMANPEDVEMIMNMMSSGFGVMGWVMIAVLALSTLLAIIAIVNLRKKGNASTAGVLFILAGLFAGILSLTSILFYIAAIMCFVRKPRVQHTQTLRDEDFKYQEDEFRRKEDSFNNDTTTHKDDDTPYRPL
;
A
#
# COMPACT_ATOMS: atom_id res chain seq x y z
N MET A 1 -29.71 7.57 2.33
CA MET A 1 -28.79 6.52 2.80
C MET A 1 -27.38 6.85 2.31
N ASN A 2 -26.59 7.58 3.09
CA ASN A 2 -25.21 7.92 2.72
C ASN A 2 -24.29 6.91 3.40
N GLN A 3 -23.81 5.91 2.65
CA GLN A 3 -22.75 5.04 3.15
C GLN A 3 -21.44 5.82 3.09
N GLU A 4 -20.94 6.29 4.24
CA GLU A 4 -19.56 6.73 4.36
C GLU A 4 -18.63 5.52 4.22
N THR A 5 -18.33 5.18 2.97
CA THR A 5 -17.23 4.27 2.66
C THR A 5 -15.95 4.92 3.17
N VAL A 6 -15.31 4.28 4.14
CA VAL A 6 -14.03 4.75 4.67
C VAL A 6 -13.05 4.76 3.52
N ASN A 7 -12.72 5.96 3.05
CA ASN A 7 -11.92 6.09 1.86
C ASN A 7 -10.50 5.58 2.19
N ARG A 8 -10.13 4.42 1.63
CA ARG A 8 -8.72 3.97 1.56
C ARG A 8 -7.94 4.78 0.52
N ALA A 9 -8.27 6.07 0.38
CA ALA A 9 -7.64 7.00 -0.55
C ALA A 9 -6.24 7.38 -0.05
N GLY A 10 -6.07 7.68 1.24
CA GLY A 10 -4.77 8.11 1.78
C GLY A 10 -3.63 7.12 1.51
N GLU A 11 -3.83 5.83 1.83
CA GLU A 11 -2.86 4.76 1.56
C GLU A 11 -2.57 4.59 0.06
N LYS A 12 -3.61 4.63 -0.79
CA LYS A 12 -3.46 4.52 -2.25
C LYS A 12 -2.72 5.72 -2.83
N VAL A 13 -3.11 6.94 -2.44
CA VAL A 13 -2.51 8.19 -2.92
C VAL A 13 -1.04 8.24 -2.51
N LEU A 14 -0.71 7.91 -1.26
CA LEU A 14 0.68 7.92 -0.80
C LEU A 14 1.53 6.85 -1.49
N GLY A 15 0.98 5.66 -1.72
CA GLY A 15 1.64 4.62 -2.51
C GLY A 15 1.87 5.04 -3.96
N ILE A 16 0.88 5.66 -4.61
CA ILE A 16 1.00 6.18 -5.98
C ILE A 16 2.06 7.28 -6.05
N ILE A 17 2.05 8.23 -5.10
CA ILE A 17 3.06 9.29 -5.02
C ILE A 17 4.45 8.68 -4.89
N GLY A 18 4.65 7.70 -4.00
CA GLY A 18 5.92 6.99 -3.86
C GLY A 18 6.38 6.32 -5.16
N ILE A 19 5.47 5.66 -5.89
CA ILE A 19 5.78 5.05 -7.20
C ILE A 19 6.21 6.11 -8.22
N VAL A 20 5.50 7.24 -8.30
CA VAL A 20 5.83 8.33 -9.23
C VAL A 20 7.23 8.89 -8.93
N PHE A 21 7.55 9.15 -7.67
CA PHE A 21 8.89 9.58 -7.28
C PHE A 21 9.95 8.51 -7.57
N ASN A 22 9.62 7.22 -7.44
CA ASN A 22 10.56 6.14 -7.74
C ASN A 22 10.87 6.04 -9.24
N ILE A 23 9.85 6.21 -10.08
CA ILE A 23 10.01 6.31 -11.54
C ILE A 23 10.82 7.55 -11.91
N LEU A 24 10.55 8.69 -11.26
CA LEU A 24 11.31 9.92 -11.48
C LEU A 24 12.79 9.75 -11.11
N ALA A 25 13.08 9.11 -9.97
CA ALA A 25 14.44 8.82 -9.54
C ALA A 25 15.15 7.89 -10.53
N MET A 26 14.50 6.82 -10.99
CA MET A 26 15.03 5.94 -12.04
C MET A 26 15.31 6.70 -13.33
N ALA A 27 14.41 7.60 -13.75
CA ALA A 27 14.58 8.41 -14.95
C ALA A 27 15.76 9.38 -14.82
N LEU A 28 15.94 10.03 -13.67
CA LEU A 28 17.07 10.93 -13.40
C LEU A 28 18.40 10.19 -13.41
N ILE A 29 18.48 9.02 -12.75
CA ILE A 29 19.69 8.19 -12.74
C ILE A 29 20.00 7.70 -14.15
N GLY A 30 19.01 7.17 -14.85
CA GLY A 30 19.16 6.70 -16.23
C GLY A 30 19.58 7.82 -17.19
N PHE A 31 19.02 9.02 -17.04
CA PHE A 31 19.41 10.20 -17.81
C PHE A 31 20.85 10.63 -17.50
N ALA A 32 21.24 10.71 -16.23
CA ALA A 32 22.60 11.05 -15.83
C ALA A 32 23.63 10.06 -16.39
N MET A 33 23.33 8.76 -16.32
CA MET A 33 24.18 7.71 -16.90
C MET A 33 24.24 7.81 -18.44
N ALA A 34 23.11 8.05 -19.10
CA ALA A 34 23.06 8.19 -20.55
C ALA A 34 23.85 9.43 -21.01
N SER A 35 23.74 10.56 -20.31
CA SER A 35 24.52 11.76 -20.57
C SER A 35 26.01 11.50 -20.35
N TYR A 36 26.41 10.86 -19.25
CA TYR A 36 27.82 10.53 -19.01
C TYR A 36 28.39 9.54 -20.04
N SER A 37 27.61 8.57 -20.50
CA SER A 37 28.04 7.57 -21.48
C SER A 37 28.11 8.13 -22.91
N ARG A 38 27.14 8.96 -23.31
CA ARG A 38 26.96 9.42 -24.70
C ARG A 38 27.59 10.78 -24.99
N ALA A 39 27.88 11.61 -23.99
CA ALA A 39 28.47 12.93 -24.18
C ALA A 39 29.96 12.92 -23.78
N PRO A 40 30.90 12.76 -24.74
CA PRO A 40 32.33 12.80 -24.45
C PRO A 40 32.77 14.16 -23.89
N GLU A 41 32.13 15.25 -24.34
CA GLU A 41 32.38 16.61 -23.80
C GLU A 41 32.07 16.71 -22.30
N PHE A 42 31.03 16.01 -21.82
CA PHE A 42 30.71 15.99 -20.39
C PHE A 42 31.81 15.28 -19.60
N ARG A 43 32.35 14.17 -20.12
CA ARG A 43 33.46 13.44 -19.48
C ARG A 43 34.73 14.28 -19.45
N GLN A 44 35.06 14.94 -20.56
CA GLN A 44 36.20 15.87 -20.66
C GLN A 44 36.06 17.05 -19.71
N SER A 45 34.86 17.62 -19.57
CA SER A 45 34.64 18.73 -18.63
C SER A 45 34.87 18.34 -17.17
N ILE A 46 34.53 17.12 -16.78
CA ILE A 46 34.80 16.61 -15.43
C ILE A 46 36.30 16.31 -15.28
N GLU A 47 36.96 15.81 -16.32
CA GLU A 47 38.41 15.56 -16.33
C GLU A 47 39.21 16.84 -16.15
N ASP A 48 38.87 17.88 -16.91
CA ASP A 48 39.49 19.19 -16.82
C ASP A 48 39.24 19.84 -15.45
N ALA A 49 38.04 19.67 -14.88
CA ALA A 49 37.73 20.16 -13.53
C ALA A 49 38.55 19.46 -12.45
N ILE A 50 38.80 18.15 -12.58
CA ILE A 50 39.62 17.37 -11.63
C ILE A 50 41.11 17.72 -11.80
N ARG A 51 41.59 17.87 -13.03
CA ARG A 51 42.99 18.26 -13.32
C ARG A 51 43.31 19.70 -12.90
N ALA A 52 42.30 20.57 -12.84
CA ALA A 52 42.45 21.94 -12.35
C ALA A 52 42.59 22.02 -10.81
N ASP A 53 42.32 20.92 -10.09
CA ASP A 53 42.45 20.88 -8.63
C ASP A 53 43.92 20.74 -8.21
N PRO A 54 44.49 21.69 -7.44
CA PRO A 54 45.89 21.63 -6.99
C PRO A 54 46.18 20.45 -6.04
N THR A 55 45.17 19.77 -5.51
CA THR A 55 45.33 18.54 -4.71
C THR A 55 45.56 17.29 -5.57
N MET A 56 45.22 17.35 -6.86
CA MET A 56 45.39 16.30 -7.85
C MET A 56 46.69 16.54 -8.65
N ALA A 57 47.84 16.33 -7.99
CA ALA A 57 49.14 16.63 -8.59
C ALA A 57 49.62 15.60 -9.62
N ASN A 58 49.10 14.35 -9.57
CA ASN A 58 49.52 13.28 -10.46
C ASN A 58 48.42 12.93 -11.49
N PRO A 59 48.75 12.88 -12.79
CA PRO A 59 47.80 12.47 -13.82
C PRO A 59 47.33 11.01 -13.66
N GLU A 60 48.14 10.13 -13.06
CA GLU A 60 47.76 8.74 -12.77
C GLU A 60 46.62 8.63 -11.75
N ASP A 61 46.60 9.51 -10.73
CA ASP A 61 45.55 9.54 -9.71
C ASP A 61 44.20 9.98 -10.34
N VAL A 62 44.24 10.94 -11.26
CA VAL A 62 43.06 11.39 -12.01
C VAL A 62 42.51 10.28 -12.91
N GLU A 63 43.38 9.56 -13.59
CA GLU A 63 42.99 8.43 -14.45
C GLU A 63 42.39 7.27 -13.64
N MET A 64 42.95 6.99 -12.46
CA MET A 64 42.39 6.00 -11.53
C MET A 64 40.99 6.40 -11.07
N ILE A 65 40.78 7.66 -10.69
CA ILE A 65 39.46 8.18 -10.26
C ILE A 65 38.46 8.10 -11.41
N MET A 66 38.85 8.47 -12.63
CA MET A 66 37.98 8.39 -13.80
C MET A 66 37.61 6.96 -14.18
N ASN A 67 38.56 6.03 -14.09
CA ASN A 67 38.31 4.61 -14.30
C ASN A 67 37.38 4.04 -13.22
N MET A 68 37.58 4.41 -11.95
CA MET A 68 36.72 3.99 -10.85
C MET A 68 35.31 4.59 -10.96
N MET A 69 35.18 5.85 -11.37
CA MET A 69 33.89 6.51 -11.60
C MET A 69 33.17 5.88 -12.79
N SER A 70 33.86 5.63 -13.91
CA SER A 70 33.22 5.04 -15.09
C SER A 70 32.75 3.59 -14.87
N SER A 71 33.57 2.77 -14.22
CA SER A 71 33.23 1.38 -13.87
C SER A 71 32.15 1.32 -12.79
N GLY A 72 32.24 2.18 -11.78
CA GLY A 72 31.25 2.33 -10.72
C GLY A 72 29.88 2.79 -11.24
N PHE A 73 29.82 3.87 -12.03
CA PHE A 73 28.58 4.35 -12.62
C PHE A 73 27.93 3.33 -13.55
N GLY A 74 28.74 2.59 -14.31
CA GLY A 74 28.25 1.50 -15.16
C GLY A 74 27.54 0.44 -14.33
N VAL A 75 28.28 -0.36 -13.56
CA VAL A 75 27.72 -1.53 -12.89
C VAL A 75 26.76 -1.14 -11.76
N MET A 76 27.17 -0.23 -10.87
CA MET A 76 26.32 0.15 -9.74
C MET A 76 25.08 0.93 -10.16
N GLY A 77 25.18 1.75 -11.22
CA GLY A 77 24.03 2.48 -11.74
C GLY A 77 22.94 1.54 -12.28
N TRP A 78 23.31 0.53 -13.05
CA TRP A 78 22.37 -0.49 -13.53
C TRP A 78 21.80 -1.34 -12.40
N VAL A 79 22.62 -1.73 -11.41
CA VAL A 79 22.16 -2.45 -10.22
C VAL A 79 21.14 -1.59 -9.44
N MET A 80 21.42 -0.30 -9.23
CA MET A 80 20.50 0.61 -8.56
C MET A 80 19.16 0.73 -9.30
N ILE A 81 19.18 0.87 -10.62
CA ILE A 81 17.94 0.88 -11.43
C ILE A 81 17.18 -0.44 -11.28
N ALA A 82 17.85 -1.58 -11.32
CA ALA A 82 17.23 -2.89 -11.16
C ALA A 82 16.56 -3.06 -9.79
N VAL A 83 17.22 -2.60 -8.72
CA VAL A 83 16.68 -2.63 -7.35
C VAL A 83 15.48 -1.68 -7.21
N LEU A 84 15.56 -0.47 -7.78
CA LEU A 84 14.44 0.48 -7.80
C LEU A 84 13.25 -0.06 -8.60
N ALA A 85 13.50 -0.78 -9.70
CA ALA A 85 12.45 -1.46 -10.46
C ALA A 85 11.78 -2.55 -9.63
N LEU A 86 12.56 -3.37 -8.91
CA LEU A 86 12.03 -4.40 -8.00
C LEU A 86 11.20 -3.78 -6.87
N SER A 87 11.68 -2.69 -6.27
CA SER A 87 10.95 -1.88 -5.29
C SER A 87 9.60 -1.42 -5.84
N THR A 88 9.58 -0.95 -7.09
CA THR A 88 8.34 -0.50 -7.74
C THR A 88 7.35 -1.65 -7.93
N LEU A 89 7.81 -2.84 -8.31
CA LEU A 89 6.95 -4.03 -8.43
C LEU A 89 6.33 -4.40 -7.09
N LEU A 90 7.10 -4.38 -6.00
CA LEU A 90 6.61 -4.61 -4.64
C LEU A 90 5.55 -3.58 -4.24
N ALA A 91 5.79 -2.29 -4.54
CA ALA A 91 4.83 -1.22 -4.27
C ALA A 91 3.51 -1.39 -5.05
N ILE A 92 3.58 -1.82 -6.32
CA ILE A 92 2.38 -2.11 -7.14
C ILE A 92 1.59 -3.28 -6.52
N ILE A 93 2.28 -4.37 -6.16
CA ILE A 93 1.63 -5.53 -5.51
C ILE A 93 0.99 -5.11 -4.18
N ALA A 94 1.63 -4.25 -3.40
CA ALA A 94 1.07 -3.70 -2.17
C ALA A 94 -0.25 -2.95 -2.41
N ILE A 95 -0.31 -2.07 -3.42
CA ILE A 95 -1.51 -1.31 -3.78
C ILE A 95 -2.63 -2.23 -4.27
N VAL A 96 -2.31 -3.24 -5.08
CA VAL A 96 -3.30 -4.22 -5.56
C VAL A 96 -3.85 -5.05 -4.41
N ASN A 97 -3.01 -5.47 -3.47
CA ASN A 97 -3.43 -6.20 -2.27
C ASN A 97 -4.37 -5.34 -1.40
N LEU A 98 -4.12 -4.03 -1.33
CA LEU A 98 -4.98 -3.05 -0.67
C LEU A 98 -6.37 -2.89 -1.30
N ARG A 99 -6.52 -3.23 -2.59
CA ARG A 99 -7.81 -3.22 -3.31
C ARG A 99 -8.63 -4.47 -3.06
N LYS A 100 -7.99 -5.63 -2.94
CA LYS A 100 -8.68 -6.87 -2.55
C LYS A 100 -9.13 -6.69 -1.09
N LYS A 101 -10.23 -7.31 -0.68
CA LYS A 101 -10.74 -7.30 0.71
C LYS A 101 -9.80 -8.01 1.70
N GLY A 102 -8.51 -8.00 1.41
CA GLY A 102 -7.42 -8.65 2.12
C GLY A 102 -6.81 -7.72 3.16
N ASN A 103 -6.12 -8.37 4.08
CA ASN A 103 -5.61 -7.80 5.31
C ASN A 103 -4.65 -6.65 5.01
N ALA A 104 -5.00 -5.43 5.45
CA ALA A 104 -4.18 -4.22 5.27
C ALA A 104 -2.75 -4.39 5.82
N SER A 105 -2.58 -5.28 6.80
CA SER A 105 -1.29 -5.70 7.36
C SER A 105 -0.33 -6.30 6.32
N THR A 106 -0.82 -7.06 5.33
CA THR A 106 0.04 -7.65 4.30
C THR A 106 0.55 -6.61 3.32
N ALA A 107 -0.24 -5.59 2.99
CA ALA A 107 0.19 -4.48 2.15
C ALA A 107 1.23 -3.59 2.86
N GLY A 108 1.12 -3.42 4.18
CA GLY A 108 2.10 -2.69 4.98
C GLY A 108 3.49 -3.31 4.94
N VAL A 109 3.59 -4.63 5.11
CA VAL A 109 4.87 -5.36 5.01
C VAL A 109 5.50 -5.20 3.63
N LEU A 110 4.69 -5.26 2.56
CA LEU A 110 5.16 -5.07 1.18
C LEU A 110 5.69 -3.65 0.94
N PHE A 111 5.09 -2.63 1.56
CA PHE A 111 5.61 -1.27 1.50
C PHE A 111 6.92 -1.09 2.28
N ILE A 112 7.11 -1.78 3.41
CA ILE A 112 8.41 -1.79 4.11
C ILE A 112 9.49 -2.43 3.23
N LEU A 113 9.19 -3.56 2.60
CA LEU A 113 10.10 -4.21 1.66
C LEU A 113 10.41 -3.30 0.48
N ALA A 114 9.40 -2.66 -0.11
CA ALA A 114 9.58 -1.68 -1.19
C ALA A 114 10.46 -0.51 -0.75
N GLY A 115 10.24 0.05 0.45
CA GLY A 115 11.06 1.11 1.03
C GLY A 115 12.51 0.69 1.27
N LEU A 116 12.72 -0.54 1.78
CA LEU A 116 14.06 -1.09 1.99
C LEU A 116 14.85 -1.17 0.69
N PHE A 117 14.23 -1.68 -0.38
CA PHE A 117 14.88 -1.75 -1.70
C PHE A 117 15.01 -0.36 -2.35
N ALA A 118 14.10 0.58 -2.10
CA ALA A 118 14.25 1.97 -2.55
C ALA A 118 15.41 2.72 -1.85
N GLY A 119 16.03 2.11 -0.83
CA GLY A 119 17.16 2.63 -0.08
C GLY A 119 16.74 3.34 1.21
N ILE A 120 17.36 3.00 2.33
CA ILE A 120 16.95 3.39 3.70
C ILE A 120 16.73 4.91 3.90
N LEU A 121 17.45 5.77 3.16
CA LEU A 121 17.37 7.24 3.30
C LEU A 121 16.86 7.97 2.04
N SER A 122 16.41 7.24 1.03
CA SER A 122 15.84 7.87 -0.17
C SER A 122 14.53 8.60 0.15
N LEU A 123 14.28 9.72 -0.50
CA LEU A 123 12.98 10.42 -0.45
C LEU A 123 11.82 9.46 -0.79
N THR A 124 12.05 8.53 -1.71
CA THR A 124 11.05 7.52 -2.12
C THR A 124 10.79 6.47 -1.04
N SER A 125 11.80 6.06 -0.27
CA SER A 125 11.63 5.06 0.78
C SER A 125 10.89 5.61 1.98
N ILE A 126 11.10 6.87 2.32
CA ILE A 126 10.38 7.56 3.39
C ILE A 126 8.87 7.58 3.08
N LEU A 127 8.48 7.88 1.84
CA LEU A 127 7.08 7.81 1.40
C LEU A 127 6.51 6.40 1.55
N PHE A 128 7.27 5.36 1.20
CA PHE A 128 6.85 3.97 1.36
C PHE A 128 6.78 3.53 2.84
N TYR A 129 7.68 4.00 3.70
CA TYR A 129 7.59 3.73 5.14
C TYR A 129 6.37 4.39 5.77
N ILE A 130 6.05 5.63 5.41
CA ILE A 130 4.82 6.29 5.90
C ILE A 130 3.58 5.52 5.40
N ALA A 131 3.56 5.07 4.16
CA ALA A 131 2.47 4.23 3.64
C ALA A 131 2.35 2.89 4.37
N ALA A 132 3.48 2.26 4.73
CA ALA A 132 3.50 1.05 5.54
C ALA A 132 2.95 1.28 6.94
N ILE A 133 3.39 2.35 7.61
CA ILE A 133 2.91 2.73 8.94
C ILE A 133 1.41 3.02 8.88
N MET A 134 0.91 3.72 7.86
CA MET A 134 -0.54 3.92 7.69
C MET A 134 -1.30 2.60 7.48
N CYS A 135 -0.72 1.61 6.80
CA CYS A 135 -1.32 0.28 6.68
C CYS A 135 -1.39 -0.47 8.02
N PHE A 136 -0.41 -0.29 8.91
CA PHE A 136 -0.37 -0.94 10.24
C PHE A 136 -1.18 -0.22 11.30
N VAL A 137 -1.11 1.11 11.35
CA VAL A 137 -1.80 1.95 12.34
C VAL A 137 -3.32 1.90 12.13
N ARG A 138 -3.77 1.73 10.88
CA ARG A 138 -5.19 1.65 10.59
C ARG A 138 -5.69 0.26 10.94
N LYS A 139 -6.28 0.14 12.14
CA LYS A 139 -7.02 -1.07 12.55
C LYS A 139 -7.90 -1.52 11.39
N PRO A 140 -7.82 -2.79 10.94
CA PRO A 140 -8.82 -3.31 10.02
C PRO A 140 -10.15 -3.04 10.70
N ARG A 141 -11.05 -2.30 10.04
CA ARG A 141 -12.44 -2.30 10.48
C ARG A 141 -12.85 -3.75 10.36
N VAL A 142 -12.84 -4.44 11.50
CA VAL A 142 -13.47 -5.71 11.70
C VAL A 142 -14.81 -5.55 11.00
N GLN A 143 -15.16 -6.45 10.08
CA GLN A 143 -16.50 -6.52 9.50
C GLN A 143 -17.54 -6.89 10.59
N HIS A 144 -17.34 -6.46 11.84
CA HIS A 144 -18.29 -6.64 12.92
C HIS A 144 -19.55 -5.81 12.71
N THR A 145 -19.55 -4.81 11.83
CA THR A 145 -20.77 -4.05 11.50
C THR A 145 -21.67 -4.76 10.49
N GLN A 146 -21.21 -5.83 9.82
CA GLN A 146 -22.12 -6.67 9.02
C GLN A 146 -22.78 -7.72 9.90
N THR A 147 -22.02 -8.38 10.79
CA THR A 147 -22.62 -9.36 11.72
C THR A 147 -23.55 -8.71 12.75
N LEU A 148 -23.20 -7.56 13.35
CA LEU A 148 -24.12 -6.91 14.31
C LEU A 148 -25.41 -6.39 13.66
N ARG A 149 -25.36 -5.97 12.39
CA ARG A 149 -26.55 -5.49 11.69
C ARG A 149 -27.45 -6.64 11.26
N ASP A 150 -26.88 -7.74 10.77
CA ASP A 150 -27.65 -8.92 10.37
C ASP A 150 -28.27 -9.64 11.58
N GLU A 151 -27.59 -9.66 12.74
CA GLU A 151 -28.14 -10.21 14.00
C GLU A 151 -29.31 -9.34 14.53
N ASP A 152 -29.17 -8.01 14.56
CA ASP A 152 -30.25 -7.10 15.02
C ASP A 152 -31.53 -7.23 14.17
N PHE A 153 -31.38 -7.36 12.84
CA PHE A 153 -32.54 -7.58 11.95
C PHE A 153 -33.20 -8.94 12.21
N LYS A 154 -32.41 -9.98 12.48
CA LYS A 154 -32.93 -11.33 12.74
C LYS A 154 -33.69 -11.42 14.06
N TYR A 155 -33.18 -10.79 15.13
CA TYR A 155 -33.89 -10.73 16.42
C TYR A 155 -35.23 -10.00 16.29
N GLN A 156 -35.26 -8.91 15.51
CA GLN A 156 -36.46 -8.13 15.32
C GLN A 156 -37.52 -8.90 14.51
N GLU A 157 -37.12 -9.60 13.44
CA GLU A 157 -38.01 -10.45 12.63
C GLU A 157 -38.56 -11.64 13.44
N ASP A 158 -37.73 -12.29 14.26
CA ASP A 158 -38.15 -13.39 15.15
C ASP A 158 -39.14 -12.90 16.22
N GLU A 159 -39.01 -11.66 16.72
CA GLU A 159 -39.94 -11.07 17.67
C GLU A 159 -41.30 -10.73 17.03
N PHE A 160 -41.30 -10.22 15.79
CA PHE A 160 -42.53 -9.97 15.03
C PHE A 160 -43.27 -11.29 14.73
N ARG A 161 -42.55 -12.33 14.30
CA ARG A 161 -43.13 -13.66 14.10
C ARG A 161 -43.74 -14.24 15.36
N ARG A 162 -43.05 -14.14 16.49
CA ARG A 162 -43.57 -14.61 17.79
C ARG A 162 -44.85 -13.87 18.21
N LYS A 163 -44.94 -12.56 17.96
CA LYS A 163 -46.14 -11.77 18.28
C LYS A 163 -47.30 -12.10 17.34
N GLU A 164 -47.03 -12.36 16.07
CA GLU A 164 -48.03 -12.77 15.09
C GLU A 164 -48.61 -14.16 15.41
N ASP A 165 -47.75 -15.12 15.80
CA ASP A 165 -48.18 -16.45 16.25
C ASP A 165 -49.03 -16.38 17.53
N SER A 166 -48.66 -15.49 18.48
CA SER A 166 -49.44 -15.28 19.70
C SER A 166 -50.81 -14.66 19.44
N PHE A 167 -50.89 -13.73 18.47
CA PHE A 167 -52.14 -13.06 18.11
C PHE A 167 -53.13 -13.99 17.39
N ASN A 168 -52.62 -14.88 16.53
CA ASN A 168 -53.45 -15.88 15.86
C ASN A 168 -54.00 -16.94 16.82
N ASN A 169 -53.26 -17.26 17.91
CA ASN A 169 -53.70 -18.30 18.84
C ASN A 169 -54.82 -17.82 19.78
N ASP A 170 -54.79 -16.56 20.22
CA ASP A 170 -55.82 -15.97 21.10
C ASP A 170 -57.19 -15.86 20.43
N THR A 171 -57.26 -15.87 19.10
CA THR A 171 -58.54 -15.77 18.37
C THR A 171 -59.28 -17.11 18.27
N THR A 172 -58.70 -18.22 18.76
CA THR A 172 -59.29 -19.57 18.61
C THR A 172 -59.75 -20.24 19.91
N THR A 173 -59.51 -19.66 21.08
CA THR A 173 -59.99 -20.18 22.37
C THR A 173 -61.15 -19.36 22.93
N HIS A 174 -62.27 -19.37 22.22
CA HIS A 174 -63.58 -19.17 22.87
C HIS A 174 -64.61 -20.04 22.17
N LYS A 175 -64.58 -21.34 22.48
CA LYS A 175 -65.71 -22.25 22.29
C LYS A 175 -65.86 -23.13 23.52
N ASP A 176 -66.83 -22.73 24.33
CA ASP A 176 -67.83 -23.57 24.98
C ASP A 176 -67.32 -24.64 25.97
N ASP A 177 -66.91 -24.18 27.16
CA ASP A 177 -67.08 -24.95 28.39
C ASP A 177 -68.47 -24.64 28.98
N ASP A 178 -69.51 -25.27 28.42
CA ASP A 178 -70.82 -25.38 29.05
C ASP A 178 -71.16 -26.87 29.20
N THR A 179 -70.87 -27.43 30.38
CA THR A 179 -71.62 -28.58 30.89
C THR A 179 -72.66 -28.03 31.86
N PRO A 180 -73.95 -28.41 31.72
CA PRO A 180 -74.45 -29.30 32.76
C PRO A 180 -75.57 -30.28 32.34
N TYR A 181 -75.67 -31.33 33.18
CA TYR A 181 -76.76 -32.28 33.40
C TYR A 181 -76.93 -33.55 32.54
N ARG A 182 -76.71 -34.67 33.24
CA ARG A 182 -77.24 -36.01 32.96
C ARG A 182 -78.38 -36.29 33.94
N PRO A 183 -79.61 -36.60 33.50
CA PRO A 183 -80.55 -37.39 34.26
C PRO A 183 -80.46 -38.87 33.86
N LEU A 184 -80.88 -39.71 34.82
CA LEU A 184 -80.79 -41.17 34.89
C LEU A 184 -81.48 -41.91 33.75
#